data_AF-A0A7S2HAX2-F1
#
_entry.id   AF-A0A7S2HAX2-F1
#
_cell.length_a   1.000
_cell.length_b   1.000
_cell.length_c   1.000
_cell.angle_alpha   90.00
_cell.angle_beta   90.00
_cell.angle_gamma   90.00
#
_symmetry.space_group_name_H-M   'P 1'
#
loop_
_entity.id
_entity.type
_entity.pdbx_description
1 polymer ?
#
loop_
_entity_poly.entity_id
_entity_poly.type
_entity_poly.pdbx_seq_one_letter_code
_entity_poly.pdbx_strand_id
1 'polypeptide(L)'
;AEDPDGPGPVTGRDVLEENVRQLCIHKLYKKVRNSMKIRSHGDPAVEFAEQFWNYIEKFPERCPLDKFGQECSEQLMKEVGIEVSNVDACTKSDGEKMMKHERKYLAWSPRALRINGWRYSGVQDADLVTRAICSGFVEQPQECKDLIKPRD
;
A
#
# COMPACT_ATOMS: atom_id res chain seq x y z
N ALA A 1 -26.21 -8.64 0.33
CA ALA A 1 -25.47 -9.83 0.79
C ALA A 1 -25.19 -9.62 2.27
N GLU A 2 -25.28 -10.65 3.08
CA GLU A 2 -24.91 -10.57 4.50
C GLU A 2 -23.39 -10.36 4.61
N ASP A 3 -22.98 -9.63 5.64
CA ASP A 3 -21.57 -9.35 5.90
C ASP A 3 -20.87 -10.68 6.25
N PRO A 4 -19.86 -11.13 5.47
CA PRO A 4 -19.17 -12.38 5.72
C PRO A 4 -18.43 -12.40 7.06
N ASP A 5 -18.15 -11.23 7.64
CA ASP A 5 -17.43 -11.10 8.91
C ASP A 5 -18.39 -11.06 10.14
N GLY A 6 -19.70 -11.08 9.91
CA GLY A 6 -20.73 -10.99 10.94
C GLY A 6 -20.94 -9.55 11.44
N PRO A 7 -21.79 -9.36 12.47
CA PRO A 7 -22.07 -8.03 13.00
C PRO A 7 -20.87 -7.47 13.79
N GLY A 8 -20.33 -6.35 13.33
CA GLY A 8 -19.29 -5.57 14.01
C GLY A 8 -19.52 -4.06 13.85
N PRO A 9 -18.75 -3.22 14.57
CA PRO A 9 -18.85 -1.76 14.43
C PRO A 9 -18.32 -1.26 13.08
N VAL A 10 -17.52 -2.07 12.38
CA VAL A 10 -17.01 -1.81 11.04
C VAL A 10 -17.78 -2.65 10.05
N THR A 11 -18.33 -2.02 9.02
CA THR A 11 -19.06 -2.69 7.95
C THR A 11 -18.18 -2.90 6.71
N GLY A 12 -18.55 -3.86 5.86
CA GLY A 12 -17.91 -4.01 4.55
C GLY A 12 -17.94 -2.72 3.68
N ARG A 13 -18.90 -1.82 3.91
CA ARG A 13 -18.93 -0.51 3.24
C ARG A 13 -17.78 0.37 3.72
N ASP A 14 -17.52 0.42 5.03
CA ASP A 14 -16.45 1.24 5.60
C ASP A 14 -15.08 0.77 5.06
N VAL A 15 -14.88 -0.55 4.99
CA VAL A 15 -13.67 -1.17 4.42
C VAL A 15 -13.48 -0.78 2.96
N LEU A 16 -14.55 -0.82 2.17
CA LEU A 16 -14.52 -0.46 0.75
C LEU A 16 -14.23 1.04 0.55
N GLU A 17 -14.83 1.90 1.35
CA GLU A 17 -14.57 3.35 1.30
C GLU A 17 -13.13 3.68 1.71
N GLU A 18 -12.57 2.98 2.70
CA GLU A 18 -11.15 3.07 3.06
C GLU A 18 -10.24 2.66 1.91
N ASN A 19 -10.53 1.51 1.28
CA ASN A 19 -9.75 1.04 0.14
C ASN A 19 -9.72 2.07 -1.00
N VAL A 20 -10.86 2.70 -1.32
CA VAL A 20 -10.93 3.76 -2.34
C VAL A 20 -10.11 4.99 -1.93
N ARG A 21 -10.14 5.40 -0.66
CA ARG A 21 -9.31 6.51 -0.14
C ARG A 21 -7.82 6.20 -0.30
N GLN A 22 -7.38 5.00 0.08
CA GLN A 22 -5.99 4.56 -0.08
C GLN A 22 -5.54 4.54 -1.54
N LEU A 23 -6.38 4.05 -2.46
CA LEU A 23 -6.10 4.09 -3.90
C LEU A 23 -5.97 5.53 -4.44
N CYS A 24 -6.82 6.44 -3.97
CA CYS A 24 -6.74 7.86 -4.31
C CYS A 24 -5.48 8.53 -3.76
N ILE A 25 -5.11 8.26 -2.51
CA ILE A 25 -3.85 8.74 -1.91
C ILE A 25 -2.67 8.26 -2.75
N HIS A 26 -2.61 6.96 -3.07
CA HIS A 26 -1.55 6.42 -3.92
C HIS A 26 -1.52 7.12 -5.28
N LYS A 27 -2.65 7.25 -5.97
CA LYS A 27 -2.75 7.92 -7.28
C LYS A 27 -2.25 9.36 -7.25
N LEU A 28 -2.67 10.16 -6.26
CA LEU A 28 -2.41 11.60 -6.19
C LEU A 28 -0.97 11.93 -5.77
N TYR A 29 -0.38 11.11 -4.89
CA TYR A 29 0.94 11.36 -4.31
C TYR A 29 2.07 10.56 -4.95
N LYS A 30 1.75 9.71 -5.93
CA LYS A 30 2.74 8.99 -6.72
C LYS A 30 3.55 9.95 -7.60
N LYS A 31 4.87 9.97 -7.39
CA LYS A 31 5.82 10.82 -8.11
C LYS A 31 6.89 9.96 -8.76
N VAL A 32 7.32 10.36 -9.96
CA VAL A 32 8.47 9.75 -10.62
C VAL A 32 9.74 10.11 -9.83
N ARG A 33 10.48 9.09 -9.40
CA ARG A 33 11.81 9.25 -8.81
C ARG A 33 12.86 9.14 -9.91
N ASN A 34 13.53 10.27 -10.18
CA ASN A 34 14.65 10.34 -11.11
C ASN A 34 16.01 9.97 -10.47
N SER A 35 16.04 9.74 -9.16
CA SER A 35 17.26 9.83 -8.34
C SER A 35 18.00 8.51 -8.09
N MET A 36 17.46 7.36 -8.47
CA MET A 36 18.28 6.15 -8.41
C MET A 36 19.18 6.10 -9.63
N LYS A 37 20.46 5.75 -9.44
CA LYS A 37 21.41 5.36 -10.50
C LYS A 37 20.95 4.11 -11.29
N ILE A 38 19.65 3.82 -11.33
CA ILE A 38 18.95 2.86 -12.18
C ILE A 38 18.59 3.59 -13.49
N ARG A 39 19.60 4.13 -14.17
CA ARG A 39 19.43 4.65 -15.54
C ARG A 39 20.46 4.03 -16.49
N SER A 40 21.03 2.89 -16.13
CA SER A 40 22.02 2.27 -16.99
C SER A 40 21.43 1.69 -18.28
N HIS A 41 20.13 1.35 -18.36
CA HIS A 41 19.60 0.74 -19.60
C HIS A 41 18.12 1.01 -19.90
N GLY A 42 17.73 2.26 -20.15
CA GLY A 42 16.40 2.55 -20.72
C GLY A 42 15.20 2.09 -19.88
N ASP A 43 15.42 1.79 -18.61
CA ASP A 43 14.41 1.28 -17.70
C ASP A 43 13.33 2.35 -17.43
N PRO A 44 12.06 1.93 -17.27
CA PRO A 44 10.97 2.84 -17.00
C PRO A 44 11.21 3.58 -15.68
N ALA A 45 10.79 4.85 -15.67
CA ALA A 45 10.79 5.68 -14.49
C ALA A 45 10.14 4.95 -13.29
N VAL A 46 10.86 4.83 -12.19
CA VAL A 46 10.32 4.26 -10.94
C VAL A 46 9.45 5.30 -10.27
N GLU A 47 8.24 4.91 -9.88
CA GLU A 47 7.30 5.77 -9.18
C GLU A 47 7.29 5.45 -7.67
N PHE A 48 7.15 6.49 -6.84
CA PHE A 48 7.06 6.33 -5.38
C PHE A 48 6.07 7.35 -4.79
N ALA A 49 5.23 6.89 -3.87
CA ALA A 49 4.24 7.70 -3.16
C ALA A 49 4.58 7.72 -1.66
N GLU A 50 5.40 8.68 -1.24
CA GLU A 50 5.88 8.78 0.15
C GLU A 50 4.74 8.94 1.14
N GLN A 51 3.79 9.84 0.84
CA GLN A 51 2.62 10.10 1.68
C GLN A 51 1.73 8.86 1.83
N PHE A 52 1.60 8.06 0.78
CA PHE A 52 0.86 6.80 0.84
C PHE A 52 1.49 5.85 1.86
N TRP A 53 2.82 5.66 1.81
CA TRP A 53 3.51 4.77 2.74
C TRP A 53 3.43 5.28 4.18
N ASN A 54 3.61 6.59 4.40
CA ASN A 54 3.46 7.19 5.73
C ASN A 54 2.04 7.00 6.29
N TYR A 55 1.01 7.09 5.44
CA TYR A 55 -0.37 6.82 5.82
C TYR A 55 -0.56 5.35 6.22
N ILE A 56 -0.15 4.41 5.36
CA ILE A 56 -0.31 2.97 5.58
C ILE A 56 0.44 2.47 6.82
N GLU A 57 1.66 2.97 7.05
CA GLU A 57 2.47 2.58 8.22
C GLU A 57 1.79 2.95 9.54
N LYS A 58 1.18 4.14 9.60
CA LYS A 58 0.51 4.65 10.81
C LYS A 58 -0.94 4.20 10.96
N PHE A 59 -1.59 3.76 9.88
CA PHE A 59 -3.02 3.49 9.85
C PHE A 59 -3.49 2.48 10.92
N PRO A 60 -2.86 1.31 11.12
CA PRO A 60 -3.32 0.34 12.11
C PRO A 60 -3.28 0.86 13.55
N GLU A 61 -2.32 1.73 13.87
CA GLU A 61 -2.18 2.34 15.19
C GLU A 61 -3.17 3.50 15.38
N ARG A 62 -3.36 4.34 14.35
CA ARG A 62 -4.17 5.56 14.45
C ARG A 62 -5.65 5.33 14.22
N CYS A 63 -6.00 4.38 13.35
CA CYS A 63 -7.37 3.98 13.03
C CYS A 63 -7.63 2.50 13.35
N PRO A 64 -7.51 2.10 14.63
CA PRO A 64 -7.91 0.77 15.08
C PRO A 64 -9.43 0.55 14.85
N LEU A 65 -9.88 -0.70 14.94
CA LEU A 65 -11.25 -1.10 14.60
C LEU A 65 -12.35 -0.29 15.35
N ASP A 66 -12.09 0.16 16.58
CA ASP A 66 -13.02 0.98 17.38
C ASP A 66 -13.11 2.45 16.93
N LYS A 67 -12.16 2.91 16.11
CA LYS A 67 -12.09 4.26 15.53
C LYS A 67 -12.09 4.25 14.00
N PHE A 68 -12.25 3.07 13.40
CA PHE A 68 -12.15 2.89 11.97
C PHE A 68 -13.24 3.67 11.25
N GLY A 69 -12.89 4.33 10.15
CA GLY A 69 -13.83 5.09 9.33
C GLY A 69 -13.25 6.39 8.79
N GLN A 70 -14.11 7.15 8.11
CA GLN A 70 -13.74 8.36 7.40
C GLN A 70 -13.09 9.41 8.32
N GLU A 71 -13.70 9.69 9.48
CA GLU A 71 -13.19 10.73 10.39
C GLU A 71 -11.74 10.46 10.83
N CYS A 72 -11.44 9.23 11.24
CA CYS A 72 -10.08 8.86 11.62
C CYS A 72 -9.10 8.98 10.45
N SER A 73 -9.53 8.52 9.28
CA SER A 73 -8.73 8.60 8.05
C SER A 73 -8.37 10.04 7.69
N GLU A 74 -9.32 10.96 7.79
CA GLU A 74 -9.09 12.38 7.53
C GLU A 74 -8.14 13.03 8.53
N GLN A 75 -8.21 12.64 9.80
CA GLN A 75 -7.27 13.09 10.82
C GLN A 75 -5.85 12.59 10.51
N LEU A 76 -5.71 11.30 10.18
CA LEU A 76 -4.42 10.74 9.81
C LEU A 76 -3.87 11.34 8.50
N MET A 77 -4.72 11.56 7.50
CA MET A 77 -4.33 12.25 6.26
C MET A 77 -3.70 13.61 6.56
N LYS A 78 -4.34 14.43 7.40
CA LYS A 78 -3.80 15.73 7.83
C LYS A 78 -2.46 15.57 8.55
N GLU A 79 -2.33 14.58 9.44
CA GLU A 79 -1.09 14.30 10.18
C GLU A 79 0.09 14.00 9.24
N VAL A 80 -0.14 13.25 8.16
CA VAL A 80 0.93 12.85 7.22
C VAL A 80 1.06 13.78 6.00
N GLY A 81 0.39 14.94 6.01
CA GLY A 81 0.51 15.95 4.95
C GLY A 81 -0.26 15.61 3.67
N ILE A 82 -1.37 14.88 3.80
CA ILE A 82 -2.31 14.58 2.71
C ILE A 82 -3.48 15.57 2.77
N GLU A 83 -3.78 16.17 1.62
CA GLU A 83 -4.86 17.13 1.46
C GLU A 83 -6.20 16.39 1.28
N VAL A 84 -7.02 16.39 2.33
CA VAL A 84 -8.29 15.64 2.39
C VAL A 84 -9.21 16.01 1.23
N SER A 85 -9.31 17.31 0.91
CA SER A 85 -10.20 17.79 -0.16
C SER A 85 -9.87 17.19 -1.54
N ASN A 86 -8.58 16.97 -1.83
CA ASN A 86 -8.14 16.34 -3.07
C ASN A 86 -8.48 14.84 -3.09
N VAL A 87 -8.33 14.16 -1.95
CA VAL A 87 -8.68 12.74 -1.83
C VAL A 87 -10.20 12.56 -1.99
N ASP A 88 -11.01 13.40 -1.35
CA ASP A 88 -12.47 13.39 -1.49
C ASP A 88 -12.93 13.67 -2.92
N ALA A 89 -12.27 14.60 -3.61
CA ALA A 89 -12.56 14.85 -5.01
C ALA A 89 -12.26 13.59 -5.85
N CYS A 90 -11.13 12.93 -5.61
CA CYS A 90 -10.75 11.70 -6.28
C CYS A 90 -11.71 10.53 -5.98
N THR A 91 -12.14 10.35 -4.73
CA THR A 91 -13.05 9.26 -4.37
C THR A 91 -14.39 9.41 -5.09
N LYS A 92 -14.90 10.64 -5.19
CA LYS A 92 -16.14 10.96 -5.92
C LYS A 92 -16.00 10.80 -7.43
N SER A 93 -14.87 11.20 -8.02
CA SER A 93 -14.68 11.16 -9.48
C SER A 93 -14.24 9.80 -10.02
N ASP A 94 -13.33 9.13 -9.33
CA ASP A 94 -12.65 7.92 -9.81
C ASP A 94 -13.01 6.65 -9.01
N GLY A 95 -13.67 6.76 -7.86
CA GLY A 95 -13.89 5.63 -6.95
C GLY A 95 -14.57 4.43 -7.61
N GLU A 96 -15.64 4.64 -8.37
CA GLU A 96 -16.33 3.55 -9.07
C GLU A 96 -15.43 2.86 -10.10
N LYS A 97 -14.62 3.64 -10.83
CA LYS A 97 -13.67 3.11 -11.81
C LYS A 97 -12.58 2.28 -11.13
N MET A 98 -12.06 2.76 -10.00
CA MET A 98 -11.06 2.04 -9.19
C MET A 98 -11.63 0.72 -8.67
N MET A 99 -12.84 0.73 -8.09
CA MET A 99 -13.49 -0.49 -7.61
C MET A 99 -13.74 -1.51 -8.73
N LYS A 100 -14.19 -1.06 -9.91
CA LYS A 100 -14.35 -1.93 -11.08
C LYS A 100 -13.01 -2.54 -11.52
N HIS A 101 -11.92 -1.77 -11.42
CA HIS A 101 -10.58 -2.26 -11.73
C HIS A 101 -10.14 -3.34 -10.74
N GLU A 102 -10.21 -3.08 -9.43
CA GLU A 102 -9.86 -4.05 -8.38
C GLU A 102 -10.67 -5.35 -8.49
N ARG A 103 -11.98 -5.24 -8.74
CA ARG A 103 -12.85 -6.42 -8.93
C ARG A 103 -12.50 -7.24 -10.18
N LYS A 104 -11.97 -6.60 -11.22
CA LYS A 104 -11.56 -7.29 -12.46
C LYS A 104 -10.22 -8.00 -12.29
N TYR A 105 -9.30 -7.42 -11.54
CA TYR A 105 -7.93 -7.89 -11.39
C TYR A 105 -7.66 -8.41 -9.98
N LEU A 106 -8.48 -9.36 -9.53
CA LEU A 106 -8.34 -9.98 -8.23
C LEU A 106 -7.00 -10.71 -8.09
N ALA A 107 -6.37 -10.52 -6.94
CA ALA A 107 -5.27 -11.38 -6.53
C ALA A 107 -5.78 -12.77 -6.13
N TRP A 108 -4.88 -13.75 -6.07
CA TRP A 108 -5.25 -15.14 -5.70
C TRP A 108 -5.47 -15.33 -4.19
N SER A 109 -5.19 -14.31 -3.37
CA SER A 109 -5.31 -14.30 -1.92
C SER A 109 -5.28 -12.85 -1.41
N PRO A 110 -5.93 -12.52 -0.27
CA PRO A 110 -5.76 -11.22 0.39
C PRO A 110 -4.32 -10.90 0.77
N ARG A 111 -3.50 -11.95 0.97
CA ARG A 111 -2.07 -11.86 1.26
C ARG A 111 -1.25 -12.27 0.04
N ALA A 112 -1.62 -11.83 -1.15
CA ALA A 112 -0.86 -12.15 -2.35
C ALA A 112 0.35 -11.23 -2.51
N LEU A 113 1.55 -11.80 -2.66
CA LEU A 113 2.79 -11.06 -2.89
C LEU A 113 3.48 -11.57 -4.14
N ARG A 114 4.03 -10.65 -4.94
CA ARG A 114 4.94 -10.97 -6.05
C ARG A 114 6.29 -10.30 -5.82
N ILE A 115 7.37 -11.02 -6.10
CA ILE A 115 8.76 -10.51 -6.11
C ILE A 115 9.32 -10.80 -7.49
N ASN A 116 9.77 -9.76 -8.20
CA ASN A 116 10.27 -9.86 -9.58
C ASN A 116 9.31 -10.61 -10.54
N GLY A 117 8.00 -10.35 -10.42
CA GLY A 117 6.95 -10.97 -11.23
C GLY A 117 6.53 -12.38 -10.81
N TRP A 118 7.33 -13.07 -9.99
CA TRP A 118 7.03 -14.40 -9.47
C TRP A 118 6.13 -14.33 -8.25
N ARG A 119 5.21 -15.29 -8.11
CA ARG A 119 4.40 -15.43 -6.89
C ARG A 119 5.30 -15.86 -5.74
N TYR A 120 5.26 -15.12 -4.63
CA TYR A 120 5.95 -15.51 -3.41
C TYR A 120 5.13 -16.56 -2.66
N SER A 121 5.73 -17.73 -2.41
CA SER A 121 5.09 -18.86 -1.72
C SER A 121 5.61 -19.09 -0.30
N GLY A 122 6.59 -18.29 0.15
CA GLY A 122 7.12 -18.36 1.51
C GLY A 122 6.15 -17.80 2.55
N VAL A 123 6.54 -17.96 3.82
CA VAL A 123 5.87 -17.27 4.93
C VAL A 123 6.05 -15.77 4.74
N GLN A 124 4.95 -15.01 4.82
CA GLN A 124 4.98 -13.54 4.73
C GLN A 124 5.46 -12.91 6.04
N ASP A 125 6.66 -13.30 6.43
CA ASP A 125 7.43 -12.68 7.47
C ASP A 125 8.29 -11.57 6.86
N ALA A 126 8.40 -10.44 7.55
CA ALA A 126 9.11 -9.28 7.04
C ALA A 126 10.59 -9.59 6.73
N ASP A 127 11.28 -10.37 7.58
CA ASP A 127 12.68 -10.75 7.36
C ASP A 127 12.82 -11.68 6.15
N LEU A 128 11.95 -12.70 6.04
CA LEU A 128 12.00 -13.63 4.89
C LEU A 128 11.68 -12.94 3.56
N VAL A 129 10.72 -12.01 3.55
CA VAL A 129 10.40 -11.21 2.37
C VAL A 129 11.56 -10.28 2.01
N THR A 130 12.17 -9.61 3.00
CA THR A 130 13.35 -8.75 2.77
C THR A 130 14.53 -9.54 2.22
N ARG A 131 14.82 -10.73 2.75
CA ARG A 131 15.86 -11.62 2.21
C ARG A 131 15.57 -12.02 0.78
N ALA A 132 14.33 -12.37 0.46
CA ALA A 132 13.93 -12.72 -0.90
C ALA A 132 14.12 -11.53 -1.87
N ILE A 133 13.72 -10.31 -1.47
CA ILE A 133 13.96 -9.08 -2.25
C ILE A 133 15.46 -8.84 -2.44
N CYS A 134 16.26 -8.89 -1.37
CA CYS A 134 17.70 -8.66 -1.41
C CYS A 134 18.44 -9.68 -2.29
N SER A 135 17.96 -10.93 -2.32
CA SER A 135 18.52 -11.97 -3.19
C SER A 135 18.26 -11.74 -4.69
N GLY A 136 17.27 -10.90 -5.02
CA GLY A 136 16.90 -10.58 -6.40
C GLY A 136 17.76 -9.51 -7.08
N PHE A 137 18.63 -8.82 -6.34
CA PHE A 137 19.53 -7.81 -6.91
C PHE A 137 20.79 -8.45 -7.48
N VAL A 138 21.17 -8.04 -8.70
CA VAL A 138 22.47 -8.39 -9.29
C VAL A 138 23.61 -7.77 -8.47
N GLU A 139 23.49 -6.48 -8.16
CA GLU A 139 24.36 -5.76 -7.24
C GLU A 139 23.56 -5.36 -6.00
N GLN A 140 23.86 -6.00 -4.86
CA GLN A 140 23.10 -5.76 -3.64
C GLN A 140 23.34 -4.35 -3.09
N PRO A 141 22.27 -3.59 -2.78
CA PRO A 141 22.39 -2.29 -2.13
C PRO A 141 22.95 -2.45 -0.71
N GLN A 142 23.58 -1.41 -0.17
CA GLN A 142 24.26 -1.49 1.12
C GLN A 142 23.28 -1.82 2.26
N GLU A 143 22.06 -1.31 2.17
CA GLU A 143 20.95 -1.54 3.09
C GLU A 143 20.65 -3.04 3.23
N CYS A 144 20.76 -3.82 2.15
CA CYS A 144 20.56 -5.26 2.21
C CYS A 144 21.57 -5.95 3.14
N LYS A 145 22.81 -5.44 3.25
CA LYS A 145 23.82 -6.03 4.15
C LYS A 145 23.44 -5.86 5.62
N ASP A 146 22.75 -4.78 5.95
CA ASP A 146 22.31 -4.50 7.32
C ASP A 146 20.99 -5.19 7.64
N LEU A 147 20.04 -5.17 6.70
CA LEU A 147 18.70 -5.72 6.88
C LEU A 147 18.67 -7.24 7.00
N ILE A 148 19.60 -7.97 6.36
CA ILE A 148 19.64 -9.43 6.39
C ILE A 148 20.54 -10.00 7.49
N LYS A 149 21.09 -9.16 8.37
CA LYS A 149 21.85 -9.66 9.53
C LYS A 149 20.95 -10.57 10.38
N PRO A 150 21.49 -11.66 10.94
CA PRO A 150 20.76 -12.43 11.94
C PRO A 150 20.29 -11.51 13.05
N ARG A 151 19.03 -11.67 13.46
CA ARG A 151 18.50 -11.03 14.66
C ARG A 151 18.57 -12.06 15.78
N ASP A 152 19.26 -11.70 16.86
CA ASP A 152 19.30 -12.49 18.09
C ASP A 152 17.93 -12.50 18.80
#